data_AF-A0A3P8G422-F1
#
_entry.id   AF-A0A3P8G422-F1
#
_cell.length_a   1.000
_cell.length_b   1.000
_cell.length_c   1.000
_cell.angle_alpha   90.00
_cell.angle_beta   90.00
_cell.angle_gamma   90.00
#
_symmetry.space_group_name_H-M   'P 1'
#
loop_
_entity.id
_entity.type
_entity.pdbx_description
1 polymer ?
#
loop_
_entity_poly.entity_id
_entity_poly.type
_entity_poly.pdbx_seq_one_letter_code
_entity_poly.pdbx_strand_id
1 'polypeptide(L)'
;MSTMADLYECVLFTASLAKYADPVADFIDKWHAFRYRLFRESCVYHRGNYVKDLSHLGRPINQVVILDNSPASYMFHASHAVS
;
A
#
# COMPACT_ATOMS: atom_id res chain seq x y z
N MET A 1 -13.74 -3.87 5.71
CA MET A 1 -12.32 -4.01 6.11
C MET A 1 -12.11 -5.08 7.17
N SER A 2 -13.04 -5.30 8.11
CA SER A 2 -12.90 -6.33 9.16
C SER A 2 -12.55 -7.73 8.63
N THR A 3 -13.31 -8.27 7.67
CA THR A 3 -13.03 -9.61 7.11
C THR A 3 -11.66 -9.74 6.44
N MET A 4 -11.16 -8.66 5.83
CA MET A 4 -9.81 -8.65 5.25
C MET A 4 -8.74 -8.64 6.34
N ALA A 5 -8.96 -7.90 7.43
CA ALA A 5 -8.04 -7.86 8.56
C ALA A 5 -7.96 -9.18 9.33
N ASP A 6 -9.01 -10.01 9.29
CA ASP A 6 -9.01 -11.35 9.88
C ASP A 6 -8.17 -12.36 9.09
N LEU A 7 -7.98 -12.12 7.78
CA LEU A 7 -7.31 -13.03 6.86
C LEU A 7 -5.92 -12.54 6.42
N TYR A 8 -5.68 -11.23 6.43
CA TYR A 8 -4.49 -10.61 5.89
C TYR A 8 -3.95 -9.52 6.82
N GLU A 9 -2.63 -9.35 6.79
CA GLU A 9 -1.99 -8.14 7.31
C GLU A 9 -2.26 -6.97 6.36
N CYS A 10 -3.25 -6.13 6.68
CA CYS A 10 -3.60 -5.00 5.84
C CYS A 10 -2.63 -3.83 6.06
N VAL A 11 -2.07 -3.29 4.96
CA VAL A 11 -1.19 -2.12 4.96
C VAL A 11 -1.79 -1.05 4.07
N LEU A 12 -1.95 0.16 4.60
CA LEU A 12 -2.25 1.33 3.77
C LEU A 12 -0.94 1.80 3.16
N PHE A 13 -0.76 1.65 1.85
CA PHE A 13 0.40 2.19 1.14
C PHE A 13 -0.08 3.20 0.11
N THR A 14 0.26 4.49 0.26
CA THR A 14 -0.16 5.57 -0.64
C THR A 14 1.01 6.43 -1.08
N ALA A 15 0.94 6.96 -2.30
CA ALA A 15 1.90 7.95 -2.82
C ALA A 15 1.58 9.38 -2.35
N SER A 16 0.58 9.56 -1.49
CA SER A 16 0.25 10.84 -0.85
C SER A 16 1.11 11.08 0.39
N LEU A 17 1.27 12.34 0.77
CA LEU A 17 1.90 12.72 2.05
C LEU A 17 0.98 12.39 3.22
N ALA A 18 1.56 11.97 4.34
CA ALA A 18 0.83 11.61 5.57
C ALA A 18 -0.21 12.67 5.97
N LYS A 19 0.19 13.96 5.98
CA LYS A 19 -0.69 15.09 6.35
C LYS A 19 -2.01 15.18 5.57
N TYR A 20 -2.08 14.63 4.36
CA TYR A 20 -3.30 14.60 3.55
C TYR A 20 -4.01 13.26 3.62
N ALA A 21 -3.25 12.17 3.77
CA ALA A 21 -3.79 10.82 3.75
C ALA A 21 -4.34 10.38 5.10
N ASP A 22 -3.76 10.83 6.22
CA ASP A 22 -4.17 10.42 7.56
C ASP A 22 -5.64 10.73 7.87
N PRO A 23 -6.18 11.95 7.62
CA PRO A 23 -7.59 12.21 7.89
C PRO A 23 -8.54 11.30 7.10
N VAL A 24 -8.15 10.96 5.86
CA VAL A 24 -8.94 10.05 5.01
C VAL A 24 -8.82 8.62 5.52
N ALA A 25 -7.61 8.19 5.88
CA ALA A 25 -7.34 6.87 6.45
C ALA A 25 -8.14 6.64 7.75
N ASP A 26 -8.15 7.63 8.63
CA ASP A 26 -8.89 7.59 9.90
C ASP A 26 -10.40 7.54 9.67
N PHE A 27 -10.90 8.24 8.64
CA PHE A 27 -12.31 8.21 8.29
C PHE A 27 -12.78 6.86 7.73
N ILE A 28 -11.95 6.20 6.91
CA ILE A 28 -12.29 4.92 6.27
C ILE A 28 -12.03 3.72 7.18
N ASP A 29 -10.98 3.76 7.99
CA ASP A 29 -10.53 2.62 8.79
C ASP A 29 -11.18 2.58 10.18
N LYS A 30 -12.51 2.48 10.18
CA LYS A 30 -13.33 2.47 11.41
C LYS A 30 -13.07 1.28 12.33
N TRP A 31 -12.37 0.25 11.84
CA TRP A 31 -12.09 -0.98 12.58
C TRP A 31 -10.60 -1.17 12.88
N HIS A 32 -9.76 -0.17 12.61
CA HIS A 32 -8.31 -0.25 12.78
C HIS A 32 -7.70 -1.48 12.08
N ALA A 33 -8.20 -1.78 10.88
CA ALA A 33 -7.77 -2.89 10.04
C ALA A 33 -6.35 -2.70 9.51
N PHE A 34 -5.92 -1.46 9.26
CA PHE A 34 -4.57 -1.20 8.77
C PHE A 34 -3.55 -1.27 9.89
N ARG A 35 -2.66 -2.27 9.83
CA ARG A 35 -1.58 -2.45 10.81
C ARG A 35 -0.42 -1.48 10.62
N TYR A 36 -0.18 -1.10 9.37
CA TYR A 36 0.86 -0.14 9.00
C TYR A 36 0.32 0.86 7.98
N ARG A 37 0.88 2.08 8.04
CA ARG A 37 0.63 3.15 7.06
C ARG A 37 1.97 3.57 6.46
N LEU A 38 2.08 3.43 5.15
CA LEU A 38 3.23 3.80 4.34
C LEU A 38 2.81 4.91 3.40
N PHE A 39 3.58 5.97 3.38
CA PHE A 39 3.27 7.19 2.63
C PHE A 39 4.31 7.39 1.52
N ARG A 40 4.25 8.56 0.86
CA ARG A 40 5.16 8.91 -0.24
C ARG A 40 6.63 8.69 0.08
N GLU A 41 7.04 8.98 1.32
CA GLU A 41 8.42 8.84 1.79
C GLU A 41 8.90 7.38 1.77
N SER A 42 7.97 6.41 1.78
CA SER A 42 8.25 4.99 1.64
C SER A 42 8.26 4.51 0.17
N CYS A 43 7.88 5.36 -0.78
CA CYS A 43 7.94 5.03 -2.21
C CYS A 43 9.35 5.21 -2.76
N VAL A 44 9.70 4.40 -3.76
CA VAL A 44 10.89 4.58 -4.59
C VAL A 44 10.56 5.57 -5.71
N TYR A 45 11.33 6.64 -5.85
CA TYR A 45 11.17 7.56 -6.96
C TYR A 45 11.92 7.05 -8.19
N HIS A 46 11.19 6.59 -9.20
CA HIS A 46 11.75 6.00 -10.41
C HIS A 46 11.13 6.61 -11.67
N ARG A 47 11.96 7.21 -12.53
CA ARG A 47 11.55 7.80 -13.82
C ARG A 47 10.31 8.71 -13.72
N GLY A 48 10.28 9.59 -12.72
CA GLY A 48 9.18 10.54 -12.52
C GLY A 48 7.96 9.96 -11.79
N ASN A 49 7.98 8.69 -11.40
CA ASN A 49 6.88 8.02 -10.71
C ASN A 49 7.27 7.63 -9.29
N TYR A 50 6.30 7.63 -8.39
CA TYR A 50 6.43 7.03 -7.06
C TYR A 50 5.98 5.57 -7.14
N VAL A 51 6.94 4.66 -7.04
CA VAL A 51 6.73 3.21 -7.12
C VAL A 51 6.72 2.63 -5.71
N LYS A 52 5.74 1.78 -5.44
CA LYS A 52 5.59 1.03 -4.19
C LYS A 52 6.32 -0.29 -4.36
N ASP A 53 7.63 -0.27 -4.10
CA ASP A 53 8.44 -1.48 -4.20
C ASP A 53 8.09 -2.44 -3.04
N LEU A 54 7.35 -3.50 -3.38
CA LEU A 54 6.87 -4.49 -2.41
C LEU A 54 8.00 -5.30 -1.78
N SER A 55 9.19 -5.34 -2.39
CA SER A 55 10.35 -6.06 -1.83
C SER A 55 10.85 -5.44 -0.52
N HIS A 56 10.53 -4.16 -0.27
CA HIS A 56 10.92 -3.44 0.95
C HIS A 56 9.98 -3.66 2.14
N LEU A 57 8.90 -4.44 1.98
CA LEU A 57 7.93 -4.70 3.04
C LEU A 57 8.41 -5.71 4.10
N GLY A 58 9.55 -6.37 3.89
CA GLY A 58 10.06 -7.39 4.81
C GLY A 58 9.14 -8.60 4.93
N ARG A 59 8.41 -8.91 3.85
CA ARG A 59 7.55 -10.09 3.70
C ARG A 59 7.96 -10.85 2.44
N PRO A 60 7.83 -12.19 2.42
CA PRO A 60 8.02 -12.96 1.19
C PRO A 60 7.09 -12.44 0.09
N ILE A 61 7.65 -12.07 -1.07
CA ILE A 61 6.88 -11.42 -2.15
C ILE A 61 5.71 -12.27 -2.66
N ASN A 62 5.85 -13.60 -2.64
CA ASN A 62 4.80 -14.56 -2.99
C ASN A 62 3.60 -14.57 -2.04
N GLN A 63 3.67 -13.87 -0.91
CA GLN A 63 2.59 -13.71 0.07
C GLN A 63 2.06 -12.27 0.10
N VAL A 64 2.51 -11.41 -0.83
CA VAL A 64 2.11 -10.01 -0.91
C VAL A 64 1.29 -9.79 -2.18
N VAL A 65 0.16 -9.09 -2.01
CA VAL A 65 -0.68 -8.57 -3.09
C VAL A 65 -0.84 -7.07 -2.89
N ILE A 66 -0.92 -6.32 -3.98
CA ILE A 66 -1.23 -4.88 -3.96
C ILE A 66 -2.54 -4.60 -4.69
N LEU A 67 -3.38 -3.77 -4.07
CA LEU A 67 -4.56 -3.18 -4.68
C LEU A 67 -4.26 -1.71 -4.98
N ASP A 68 -4.14 -1.37 -6.26
CA ASP A 68 -3.86 0.00 -6.69
C ASP A 68 -4.43 0.26 -8.07
N ASN A 69 -4.97 1.46 -8.27
CA ASN A 69 -5.59 1.85 -9.53
C ASN A 69 -4.59 2.46 -10.54
N SER A 70 -3.31 2.60 -10.19
CA SER A 70 -2.26 3.14 -11.05
C SER A 70 -1.19 2.10 -11.36
N PRO A 71 -1.06 1.64 -12.62
CA PRO A 71 -0.03 0.69 -13.04
C PRO A 71 1.41 1.12 -12.74
N ALA A 72 1.68 2.43 -12.71
CA ALA A 72 2.99 2.96 -12.37
C ALA A 72 3.36 2.66 -10.89
N SER A 73 2.37 2.55 -10.00
CA SER A 73 2.59 2.32 -8.57
C SER A 73 3.20 0.94 -8.28
N TYR A 74 2.91 -0.08 -9.08
CA TYR A 74 3.36 -1.46 -8.86
C TYR A 74 4.25 -1.98 -9.99
N MET A 75 4.89 -1.08 -10.75
CA MET A 75 5.60 -1.46 -11.97
C MET A 75 6.72 -2.50 -11.76
N PHE A 76 7.28 -2.63 -10.55
CA PHE A 76 8.28 -3.63 -10.22
C PHE A 76 7.71 -5.02 -9.89
N HIS A 77 6.41 -5.11 -9.59
CA HIS A 77 5.74 -6.33 -9.12
C HIS A 77 4.36 -6.51 -9.76
N ALA A 78 4.26 -6.34 -11.08
CA ALA A 78 2.97 -6.34 -11.80
C ALA A 78 2.15 -7.63 -11.64
N SER A 79 2.79 -8.79 -11.48
CA SER A 79 2.11 -10.07 -11.23
C SER A 79 1.44 -10.16 -9.85
N HIS A 80 1.75 -9.24 -8.94
CA HIS A 80 1.19 -9.16 -7.59
C HIS A 80 0.09 -8.09 -7.48
N ALA A 81 -0.24 -7.41 -8.58
CA ALA A 81 -1.25 -6.38 -8.61
C ALA A 81 -2.63 -6.96 -8.94
N VAL A 82 -3.64 -6.55 -8.19
CA VAL A 82 -5.05 -6.71 -8.55
C VAL A 82 -5.61 -5.30 -8.70
N SER A 83 -5.97 -4.94 -9.93
CA SER A 83 -6.44 -3.60 -10.33
C SER A 83 -7.92 -3.61 -10.68
#